data_AF-A0A954CPS1-F1
#
_entry.id   AF-A0A954CPS1-F1
#
_cell.length_a   1.000
_cell.length_b   1.000
_cell.length_c   1.000
_cell.angle_alpha   90.00
_cell.angle_beta   90.00
_cell.angle_gamma   90.00
#
_symmetry.space_group_name_H-M   'P 1'
#
loop_
_entity.id
_entity.type
_entity.pdbx_description
1 polymer ?
#
loop_
_entity_poly.entity_id
_entity_poly.type
_entity_poly.pdbx_seq_one_letter_code
_entity_poly.pdbx_strand_id
1 'polypeptide(L)'
;MDNTNLTYNDLKTLLQQRLAVDSKTPETVKPNIRSALNGFMSERGLCDSDFVGSTLRASFYGSRSQHLAALHAQGRPPAYLANRKRLLTYVRRVLLDADLAAAAQTGARAPFHDAVHRLFDGQAKVKTTARASHVPVATLKRWMNGHVPNTRSAQWIPRLERHFALPPGALSDLLPYRLIARSEPKSEPERIEYRERLKEAQNHRFALKEPSESLRAEWSEFVSYKTALGSGGSMKKRRTKVGRWNRTTAPVEVRRARNWYCFSGPFYVASAGLAWKFVANYLGWLALPRAAGGLELADVEAQTLGNFVREDYVRQFVDWSIARSQGLIHGGIQRFLMLVSSLTHPSTGYLTQSFAEFGARVGMATAAEWGVSCRHTHDYVRSMLADIAGEVQTSRDSFAPISKVLALPNPLDAIADAVIRLNADRPTTGGEAEAIWMRDKLLLKLPSSNPLRLKNLCLLTYKADGTGHLRKVDGEWRICIPRSEFKNAAGAAKDREYNMPVRPEVWADIEQYIARHRPLLASSANPYFFVSSEKPDKPMHSLGKRFETLARRYISGCPGTGPHAIRHIVATSILKQRPNDWAAAAWALHDKEETVRKHYAHLRSDDAAMWFGPAMAGPFSRM
;
A
#
# COMPACT_ATOMS: atom_id res chain seq x y z
N MET A 1 -44.00 -15.75 17.33
CA MET A 1 -43.41 -16.09 18.64
C MET A 1 -42.01 -15.51 18.66
N ASP A 2 -41.79 -14.46 19.45
CA ASP A 2 -40.60 -13.60 19.43
C ASP A 2 -39.33 -14.34 19.89
N ASN A 3 -38.33 -14.39 19.03
CA ASN A 3 -37.19 -15.29 19.18
C ASN A 3 -35.96 -14.67 19.87
N THR A 4 -36.13 -13.65 20.73
CA THR A 4 -35.01 -13.04 21.47
C THR A 4 -35.43 -12.46 22.84
N ASN A 5 -36.09 -13.28 23.66
CA ASN A 5 -36.48 -12.94 25.05
C ASN A 5 -35.30 -12.99 26.04
N LEU A 6 -34.15 -12.43 25.67
CA LEU A 6 -33.00 -12.35 26.56
C LEU A 6 -33.14 -11.11 27.45
N THR A 7 -33.23 -11.33 28.76
CA THR A 7 -33.28 -10.23 29.75
C THR A 7 -31.88 -9.70 30.05
N TYR A 8 -31.79 -8.52 30.67
CA TYR A 8 -30.50 -8.02 31.14
C TYR A 8 -29.88 -8.92 32.22
N ASN A 9 -30.69 -9.61 33.02
CA ASN A 9 -30.22 -10.62 33.97
C ASN A 9 -29.54 -11.81 33.25
N ASP A 10 -30.17 -12.31 32.19
CA ASP A 10 -29.60 -13.40 31.37
C ASP A 10 -28.27 -12.96 30.73
N LEU A 11 -28.21 -11.72 30.23
CA LEU A 11 -26.99 -11.16 29.66
C LEU A 11 -25.87 -11.04 30.70
N LYS A 12 -26.18 -10.63 31.93
CA LYS A 12 -25.20 -10.59 33.04
C LYS A 12 -24.69 -11.99 33.37
N THR A 13 -25.55 -13.00 33.33
CA THR A 13 -25.19 -14.40 33.57
C THR A 13 -24.27 -14.92 32.47
N LEU A 14 -24.62 -14.67 31.20
CA LEU A 14 -23.78 -15.03 30.04
C LEU A 14 -22.41 -14.35 30.08
N LEU A 15 -22.36 -13.06 30.46
CA LEU A 15 -21.11 -12.35 30.65
C LEU A 15 -20.25 -13.02 31.74
N GLN A 16 -20.86 -13.41 32.86
CA GLN A 16 -20.15 -14.07 33.95
C GLN A 16 -19.59 -15.44 33.53
N GLN A 17 -20.40 -16.27 32.88
CA GLN A 17 -19.98 -17.57 32.35
C GLN A 17 -18.83 -17.41 31.35
N ARG A 18 -18.93 -16.45 30.44
CA ARG A 18 -17.90 -16.22 29.41
C ARG A 18 -16.59 -15.67 29.99
N LEU A 19 -16.67 -14.85 31.02
CA LEU A 19 -15.50 -14.32 31.75
C LEU A 19 -14.88 -15.35 32.70
N ALA A 20 -15.61 -16.40 33.10
CA ALA A 20 -15.08 -17.51 33.88
C ALA A 20 -14.23 -18.46 33.03
N VAL A 21 -14.59 -18.63 31.75
CA VAL A 21 -13.86 -19.48 30.78
C VAL A 21 -12.67 -18.74 30.14
N ASP A 22 -12.67 -17.41 30.15
CA ASP A 22 -11.61 -16.58 29.56
C ASP A 22 -10.47 -16.31 30.56
N SER A 23 -9.44 -17.16 30.54
CA SER A 23 -8.23 -17.03 31.38
C SER A 23 -7.35 -15.82 31.06
N LYS A 24 -7.67 -15.04 30.02
CA LYS A 24 -6.85 -13.90 29.56
C LYS A 24 -7.42 -12.53 29.96
N THR A 25 -8.65 -12.47 30.47
CA THR A 25 -9.24 -11.21 30.96
C THR A 25 -8.85 -11.00 32.42
N PRO A 26 -8.11 -9.92 32.76
CA PRO A 26 -7.70 -9.67 34.15
C PRO A 26 -8.90 -9.59 35.10
N GLU A 27 -8.78 -10.16 36.30
CA GLU A 27 -9.85 -10.16 37.31
C GLU A 27 -10.36 -8.74 37.62
N THR A 28 -9.48 -7.74 37.54
CA THR A 28 -9.82 -6.31 37.74
C THR A 28 -10.75 -5.74 36.66
N VAL A 29 -10.89 -6.39 35.50
CA VAL A 29 -11.74 -5.93 34.39
C VAL A 29 -13.17 -6.48 34.48
N LYS A 30 -13.38 -7.61 35.16
CA LYS A 30 -14.70 -8.26 35.27
C LYS A 30 -15.73 -7.38 36.01
N PRO A 31 -15.42 -6.74 37.16
CA PRO A 31 -16.33 -5.79 37.82
C PRO A 31 -16.63 -4.56 36.96
N ASN A 32 -15.66 -4.12 36.15
CA ASN A 32 -15.81 -2.95 35.28
C ASN A 32 -16.81 -3.19 34.15
N ILE A 33 -16.88 -4.41 33.58
CA ILE A 33 -17.87 -4.78 32.56
C ILE A 33 -19.29 -4.71 33.15
N ARG A 34 -19.49 -5.27 34.35
CA ARG A 34 -20.78 -5.19 35.06
C ARG A 34 -21.16 -3.77 35.40
N SER A 35 -20.23 -2.98 35.93
CA SER A 35 -20.44 -1.55 36.22
C SER A 35 -20.80 -0.75 34.95
N ALA A 36 -20.19 -1.10 33.81
CA ALA A 36 -20.52 -0.51 32.51
C ALA A 36 -21.95 -0.78 32.09
N LEU A 37 -22.38 -2.04 32.15
CA LEU A 37 -23.75 -2.43 31.83
C LEU A 37 -24.75 -1.80 32.80
N ASN A 38 -24.51 -1.89 34.11
CA ASN A 38 -25.41 -1.35 35.13
C ASN A 38 -25.59 0.16 35.00
N GLY A 39 -24.52 0.93 34.79
CA GLY A 39 -24.66 2.38 34.63
C GLY A 39 -25.27 2.78 33.28
N PHE A 40 -25.14 1.94 32.24
CA PHE A 40 -25.84 2.14 30.97
C PHE A 40 -27.36 1.85 31.08
N MET A 41 -27.73 0.84 31.88
CA MET A 41 -29.12 0.51 32.21
C MET A 41 -29.76 1.58 33.10
N SER A 42 -29.07 1.97 34.17
CA SER A 42 -29.56 2.95 35.15
C SER A 42 -29.86 4.31 34.52
N GLU A 43 -29.01 4.81 33.63
CA GLU A 43 -29.28 6.07 32.88
C GLU A 43 -30.58 6.00 32.06
N ARG A 44 -31.00 4.80 31.66
CA ARG A 44 -32.17 4.57 30.79
C ARG A 44 -33.38 4.04 31.55
N GLY A 45 -33.33 4.00 32.88
CA GLY A 45 -34.40 3.45 33.71
C GLY A 45 -34.65 1.95 33.48
N LEU A 46 -33.64 1.21 33.00
CA LEU A 46 -33.76 -0.23 32.74
C LEU A 46 -33.38 -1.05 33.97
N CYS A 47 -34.09 -2.14 34.20
CA CYS A 47 -33.90 -3.11 35.27
C CYS A 47 -33.52 -4.50 34.73
N ASP A 48 -33.20 -5.42 35.63
CA ASP A 48 -32.65 -6.73 35.28
C ASP A 48 -33.68 -7.65 34.60
N SER A 49 -34.98 -7.45 34.88
CA SER A 49 -36.08 -8.16 34.24
C SER A 49 -36.44 -7.62 32.85
N ASP A 50 -35.93 -6.46 32.46
CA ASP A 50 -36.21 -5.91 31.13
C ASP A 50 -35.54 -6.73 30.04
N PHE A 51 -36.22 -6.86 28.91
CA PHE A 51 -35.63 -7.42 27.71
C PHE A 51 -34.57 -6.48 27.13
N VAL A 52 -33.46 -7.07 26.66
CA VAL A 52 -32.35 -6.29 26.08
C VAL A 52 -32.79 -5.47 24.85
N GLY A 53 -33.80 -5.95 24.13
CA GLY A 53 -34.48 -5.22 23.06
C GLY A 53 -33.55 -4.68 21.97
N SER A 54 -33.86 -3.50 21.45
CA SER A 54 -33.08 -2.77 20.43
C SER A 54 -31.89 -2.01 21.02
N THR A 55 -31.88 -1.75 22.33
CA THR A 55 -30.94 -0.88 23.02
C THR A 55 -29.48 -1.36 22.92
N LEU A 56 -29.24 -2.67 23.02
CA LEU A 56 -27.93 -3.29 22.75
C LEU A 56 -27.86 -4.04 21.42
N ARG A 57 -28.92 -3.99 20.60
CA ARG A 57 -28.99 -4.59 19.26
C ARG A 57 -29.01 -3.51 18.18
N ALA A 58 -30.16 -3.29 17.53
CA ALA A 58 -30.33 -2.46 16.35
C ALA A 58 -29.98 -0.96 16.54
N SER A 59 -30.05 -0.44 17.77
CA SER A 59 -29.80 0.99 18.06
C SER A 59 -28.52 1.20 18.88
N PHE A 60 -27.66 0.19 18.99
CA PHE A 60 -26.57 0.20 19.96
C PHE A 60 -25.61 1.37 19.81
N TYR A 61 -25.17 1.71 18.59
CA TYR A 61 -24.19 2.78 18.46
C TYR A 61 -24.78 4.16 18.78
N GLY A 62 -26.05 4.37 18.48
CA GLY A 62 -26.80 5.56 18.91
C GLY A 62 -26.89 5.62 20.43
N SER A 63 -27.42 4.56 21.06
CA SER A 63 -27.57 4.45 22.52
C SER A 63 -26.24 4.59 23.25
N ARG A 64 -25.17 3.96 22.75
CA ARG A 64 -23.82 4.09 23.31
C ARG A 64 -23.29 5.51 23.19
N SER A 65 -23.51 6.20 22.06
CA SER A 65 -23.03 7.56 21.87
C SER A 65 -23.75 8.54 22.80
N GLN A 66 -25.07 8.37 22.99
CA GLN A 66 -25.85 9.12 23.97
C GLN A 66 -25.34 8.89 25.40
N HIS A 67 -25.08 7.64 25.79
CA HIS A 67 -24.50 7.31 27.10
C HIS A 67 -23.14 8.00 27.33
N LEU A 68 -22.27 7.99 26.32
CA LEU A 68 -20.96 8.63 26.42
C LEU A 68 -21.07 10.15 26.48
N ALA A 69 -22.03 10.74 25.75
CA ALA A 69 -22.31 12.18 25.81
C ALA A 69 -22.84 12.58 27.19
N ALA A 70 -23.75 11.80 27.78
CA ALA A 70 -24.25 12.04 29.14
C ALA A 70 -23.12 11.96 30.19
N LEU A 71 -22.26 10.96 30.09
CA LEU A 71 -21.09 10.85 30.98
C LEU A 71 -20.08 12.00 30.78
N HIS A 72 -19.90 12.46 29.54
CA HIS A 72 -19.08 13.63 29.25
C HIS A 72 -19.67 14.90 29.86
N ALA A 73 -20.99 15.10 29.75
CA ALA A 73 -21.70 16.22 30.37
C ALA A 73 -21.62 16.19 31.91
N GLN A 74 -21.48 15.01 32.51
CA GLN A 74 -21.21 14.82 33.95
C GLN A 74 -19.73 15.05 34.34
N GLY A 75 -18.90 15.57 33.42
CA GLY A 75 -17.50 15.88 33.68
C GLY A 75 -16.57 14.66 33.77
N ARG A 76 -16.97 13.50 33.24
CA ARG A 76 -16.12 12.30 33.28
C ARG A 76 -14.92 12.45 32.33
N PRO A 77 -13.71 12.04 32.75
CA PRO A 77 -12.50 12.24 31.95
C PRO A 77 -12.50 11.38 30.67
N PRO A 78 -11.82 11.81 29.59
CA PRO A 78 -11.79 11.09 28.30
C PRO A 78 -11.37 9.61 28.42
N ALA A 79 -10.44 9.29 29.32
CA ALA A 79 -10.02 7.91 29.57
C ALA A 79 -11.16 7.02 30.12
N TYR A 80 -12.03 7.58 30.97
CA TYR A 80 -13.22 6.89 31.48
C TYR A 80 -14.21 6.62 30.35
N LEU A 81 -14.47 7.61 29.49
CA LEU A 81 -15.36 7.48 28.33
C LEU A 81 -14.85 6.42 27.35
N ALA A 82 -13.54 6.41 27.06
CA ALA A 82 -12.91 5.40 26.22
C ALA A 82 -13.05 3.99 26.80
N ASN A 83 -12.82 3.83 28.11
CA ASN A 83 -13.02 2.55 28.80
C ASN A 83 -14.50 2.11 28.75
N ARG A 84 -15.43 3.03 29.02
CA ARG A 84 -16.87 2.75 28.98
C ARG A 84 -17.34 2.31 27.60
N LYS A 85 -16.88 2.99 26.55
CA LYS A 85 -17.11 2.62 25.14
C LYS A 85 -16.65 1.20 24.85
N ARG A 86 -15.44 0.84 25.30
CA ARG A 86 -14.87 -0.50 25.12
C ARG A 86 -15.71 -1.57 25.81
N LEU A 87 -16.07 -1.35 27.08
CA LEU A 87 -16.82 -2.32 27.89
C LEU A 87 -18.21 -2.58 27.32
N LEU A 88 -18.94 -1.54 26.92
CA LEU A 88 -20.26 -1.72 26.28
C LEU A 88 -20.17 -2.42 24.92
N THR A 89 -19.08 -2.19 24.18
CA THR A 89 -18.84 -2.91 22.91
C THR A 89 -18.59 -4.39 23.14
N TYR A 90 -17.87 -4.74 24.22
CA TYR A 90 -17.70 -6.12 24.64
C TYR A 90 -19.04 -6.77 25.04
N VAL A 91 -19.85 -6.07 25.84
CA VAL A 91 -21.19 -6.56 26.25
C VAL A 91 -22.05 -6.89 25.03
N ARG A 92 -22.13 -5.98 24.05
CA ARG A 92 -22.87 -6.24 22.81
C ARG A 92 -22.32 -7.41 22.01
N ARG A 93 -20.99 -7.59 21.97
CA ARG A 93 -20.40 -8.75 21.28
C ARG A 93 -20.89 -10.06 21.89
N VAL A 94 -20.91 -10.13 23.23
CA VAL A 94 -21.38 -11.32 23.94
C VAL A 94 -22.86 -11.60 23.64
N LEU A 95 -23.67 -10.54 23.64
CA LEU A 95 -25.08 -10.63 23.25
C LEU A 95 -25.27 -11.18 21.83
N LEU A 96 -24.62 -10.59 20.83
CA LEU A 96 -24.81 -11.01 19.43
C LEU A 96 -24.31 -12.44 19.17
N ASP A 97 -23.23 -12.86 19.83
CA ASP A 97 -22.77 -14.24 19.75
C ASP A 97 -23.78 -15.21 20.39
N ALA A 98 -24.40 -14.81 21.51
CA ALA A 98 -25.44 -15.61 22.16
C ALA A 98 -26.71 -15.70 21.31
N ASP A 99 -27.14 -14.60 20.69
CA ASP A 99 -28.28 -14.59 19.77
C ASP A 99 -28.04 -15.53 18.57
N LEU A 100 -26.81 -15.57 18.04
CA LEU A 100 -26.44 -16.47 16.95
C LEU A 100 -26.41 -17.94 17.39
N ALA A 101 -25.87 -18.22 18.58
CA ALA A 101 -25.83 -19.57 19.13
C ALA A 101 -27.24 -20.10 19.44
N ALA A 102 -28.10 -19.26 20.02
CA ALA A 102 -29.48 -19.59 20.30
C ALA A 102 -30.26 -19.88 19.01
N ALA A 103 -30.13 -19.02 17.98
CA ALA A 103 -30.75 -19.24 16.68
C ALA A 103 -30.30 -20.56 16.01
N ALA A 104 -29.01 -20.89 16.12
CA ALA A 104 -28.48 -22.15 15.59
C ALA A 104 -29.03 -23.39 16.34
N GLN A 105 -29.28 -23.28 17.64
CA GLN A 105 -29.80 -24.39 18.46
C GLN A 105 -31.31 -24.60 18.30
N THR A 106 -32.08 -23.53 18.18
CA THR A 106 -33.55 -23.61 18.08
C THR A 106 -34.07 -23.72 16.64
N GLY A 107 -33.17 -23.68 15.65
CA GLY A 107 -33.53 -23.68 14.23
C GLY A 107 -34.24 -22.40 13.78
N ALA A 108 -34.28 -21.38 14.64
CA ALA A 108 -34.96 -20.13 14.38
C ALA A 108 -34.03 -19.07 13.76
N ARG A 109 -34.60 -17.98 13.25
CA ARG A 109 -33.83 -16.96 12.50
C ARG A 109 -32.95 -16.14 13.44
N ALA A 110 -31.71 -15.89 13.04
CA ALA A 110 -30.84 -14.94 13.75
C ALA A 110 -31.38 -13.50 13.61
N PRO A 111 -31.05 -12.57 14.54
CA PRO A 111 -31.66 -11.24 14.58
C PRO A 111 -31.56 -10.44 13.28
N PHE A 112 -30.41 -10.52 12.57
CA PHE A 112 -30.27 -9.87 11.27
C PHE A 112 -31.25 -10.44 10.24
N HIS A 113 -31.41 -11.76 10.19
CA HIS A 113 -32.31 -12.41 9.24
C HIS A 113 -33.75 -12.11 9.57
N ASP A 114 -34.12 -12.19 10.84
CA ASP A 114 -35.46 -11.85 11.29
C ASP A 114 -35.82 -10.40 10.95
N ALA A 115 -34.91 -9.45 11.23
CA ALA A 115 -35.08 -8.05 10.87
C ALA A 115 -35.21 -7.83 9.36
N VAL A 116 -34.42 -8.54 8.54
CA VAL A 116 -34.55 -8.46 7.07
C VAL A 116 -35.88 -9.07 6.61
N HIS A 117 -36.33 -10.19 7.18
CA HIS A 117 -37.61 -10.81 6.83
C HIS A 117 -38.80 -9.90 7.14
N ARG A 118 -38.79 -9.24 8.31
CA ARG A 118 -39.85 -8.31 8.72
C ARG A 118 -40.10 -7.17 7.73
N LEU A 119 -39.07 -6.76 6.96
CA LEU A 119 -39.22 -5.74 5.92
C LEU A 119 -40.09 -6.20 4.74
N PHE A 120 -40.30 -7.51 4.59
CA PHE A 120 -41.07 -8.10 3.49
C PHE A 120 -42.44 -8.64 3.92
N ASP A 121 -42.78 -8.57 5.21
CA ASP A 121 -44.08 -9.02 5.72
C ASP A 121 -45.24 -8.12 5.23
N GLY A 122 -44.95 -6.87 4.84
CA GLY A 122 -45.92 -5.89 4.32
C GLY A 122 -46.10 -5.86 2.79
N GLN A 123 -46.15 -7.01 2.11
CA GLN A 123 -46.31 -7.15 0.64
C GLN A 123 -45.14 -6.69 -0.26
N ALA A 124 -43.99 -6.28 0.30
CA ALA A 124 -42.82 -5.93 -0.51
C ALA A 124 -42.27 -7.17 -1.25
N LYS A 125 -41.93 -7.03 -2.54
CA LYS A 125 -41.36 -8.12 -3.35
C LYS A 125 -39.83 -7.98 -3.44
N VAL A 126 -39.10 -9.02 -3.05
CA VAL A 126 -37.61 -9.08 -3.06
C VAL A 126 -36.98 -8.53 -4.35
N LYS A 127 -37.49 -8.91 -5.52
CA LYS A 127 -36.95 -8.47 -6.82
C LYS A 127 -37.16 -6.97 -7.06
N THR A 128 -38.33 -6.44 -6.68
CA THR A 128 -38.68 -5.02 -6.83
C THR A 128 -37.88 -4.17 -5.85
N THR A 129 -37.84 -4.58 -4.58
CA THR A 129 -37.06 -3.92 -3.52
C THR A 129 -35.56 -3.91 -3.83
N ALA A 130 -35.00 -5.01 -4.33
CA ALA A 130 -33.59 -5.05 -4.74
C ALA A 130 -33.26 -4.01 -5.82
N ARG A 131 -34.14 -3.86 -6.82
CA ARG A 131 -33.97 -2.86 -7.88
C ARG A 131 -34.06 -1.43 -7.33
N ALA A 132 -35.09 -1.15 -6.52
CA ALA A 132 -35.33 0.18 -5.95
C ALA A 132 -34.27 0.61 -4.91
N SER A 133 -33.74 -0.34 -4.15
CA SER A 133 -32.66 -0.09 -3.16
C SER A 133 -31.25 -0.19 -3.75
N HIS A 134 -31.11 -0.48 -5.05
CA HIS A 134 -29.83 -0.74 -5.70
C HIS A 134 -28.98 -1.81 -4.98
N VAL A 135 -29.63 -2.84 -4.43
CA VAL A 135 -28.97 -4.02 -3.88
C VAL A 135 -29.06 -5.15 -4.92
N PRO A 136 -27.96 -5.86 -5.24
CA PRO A 136 -28.03 -6.96 -6.20
C PRO A 136 -29.08 -8.01 -5.77
N VAL A 137 -29.99 -8.38 -6.68
CA VAL A 137 -31.11 -9.32 -6.39
C VAL A 137 -30.61 -10.63 -5.77
N ALA A 138 -29.50 -11.17 -6.29
CA ALA A 138 -28.88 -12.37 -5.74
C ALA A 138 -28.37 -12.18 -4.30
N THR A 139 -27.91 -10.99 -3.93
CA THR A 139 -27.45 -10.69 -2.57
C THR A 139 -28.64 -10.66 -1.60
N LEU A 140 -29.71 -9.95 -1.95
CA LEU A 140 -30.89 -9.85 -1.10
C LEU A 140 -31.61 -11.20 -0.94
N LYS A 141 -31.72 -11.99 -2.03
CA LYS A 141 -32.21 -13.38 -1.95
C LYS A 141 -31.38 -14.25 -1.02
N ARG A 142 -30.04 -14.13 -1.06
CA ARG A 142 -29.18 -14.89 -0.15
C ARG A 142 -29.42 -14.51 1.31
N TRP A 143 -29.65 -13.23 1.60
CA TRP A 143 -29.99 -12.80 2.96
C TRP A 143 -31.34 -13.34 3.42
N MET A 144 -32.36 -13.30 2.56
CA MET A 144 -33.67 -13.93 2.83
C MET A 144 -33.59 -15.45 3.02
N ASN A 145 -32.55 -16.10 2.51
CA ASN A 145 -32.31 -17.53 2.66
C ASN A 145 -31.37 -17.86 3.83
N GLY A 146 -31.14 -16.94 4.77
CA GLY A 146 -30.36 -17.21 5.97
C GLY A 146 -28.83 -17.05 5.80
N HIS A 147 -28.32 -16.58 4.66
CA HIS A 147 -26.89 -16.31 4.54
C HIS A 147 -26.49 -15.04 5.29
N VAL A 148 -25.47 -15.13 6.14
CA VAL A 148 -24.89 -13.96 6.82
C VAL A 148 -24.14 -13.08 5.79
N PRO A 149 -24.31 -11.74 5.80
CA PRO A 149 -23.54 -10.84 4.93
C PRO A 149 -22.02 -11.01 5.12
N ASN A 150 -21.27 -10.89 4.04
CA ASN A 150 -19.80 -10.85 4.08
C ASN A 150 -19.32 -9.41 3.86
N THR A 151 -18.01 -9.13 3.98
CA THR A 151 -17.48 -7.77 3.84
C THR A 151 -17.89 -7.07 2.52
N ARG A 152 -18.05 -7.82 1.43
CA ARG A 152 -18.44 -7.25 0.13
C ARG A 152 -19.94 -7.04 0.01
N SER A 153 -20.77 -7.84 0.67
CA SER A 153 -22.22 -7.67 0.61
C SER A 153 -22.75 -6.73 1.70
N ALA A 154 -22.08 -6.63 2.85
CA ALA A 154 -22.48 -5.75 3.95
C ALA A 154 -22.54 -4.27 3.57
N GLN A 155 -21.73 -3.83 2.58
CA GLN A 155 -21.76 -2.45 2.08
C GLN A 155 -23.12 -2.03 1.47
N TRP A 156 -23.98 -2.99 1.12
CA TRP A 156 -25.29 -2.70 0.55
C TRP A 156 -26.40 -2.52 1.60
N ILE A 157 -26.14 -2.89 2.87
CA ILE A 157 -27.13 -2.82 3.95
C ILE A 157 -27.65 -1.40 4.21
N PRO A 158 -26.79 -0.34 4.23
CA PRO A 158 -27.28 1.03 4.39
C PRO A 158 -28.27 1.48 3.31
N ARG A 159 -28.23 0.85 2.11
CA ARG A 159 -29.18 1.17 1.04
C ARG A 159 -30.56 0.60 1.32
N LEU A 160 -30.63 -0.58 1.94
CA LEU A 160 -31.89 -1.16 2.41
C LEU A 160 -32.46 -0.39 3.59
N GLU A 161 -31.61 -0.01 4.55
CA GLU A 161 -32.02 0.86 5.67
C GLU A 161 -32.67 2.15 5.14
N ARG A 162 -32.01 2.83 4.18
CA ARG A 162 -32.56 4.04 3.56
C ARG A 162 -33.86 3.79 2.78
N HIS A 163 -33.93 2.69 2.02
CA HIS A 163 -35.09 2.38 1.20
C HIS A 163 -36.36 2.14 2.04
N PHE A 164 -36.22 1.51 3.20
CA PHE A 164 -37.31 1.28 4.14
C PHE A 164 -37.45 2.38 5.21
N ALA A 165 -36.77 3.51 5.04
CA ALA A 165 -36.74 4.62 5.99
C ALA A 165 -36.39 4.18 7.42
N LEU A 166 -35.54 3.16 7.56
CA LEU A 166 -35.05 2.70 8.85
C LEU A 166 -33.97 3.65 9.38
N PRO A 167 -33.85 3.81 10.71
CA PRO A 167 -32.75 4.55 11.29
C PRO A 167 -31.40 3.90 10.93
N PRO A 168 -30.33 4.69 10.74
CA PRO A 168 -28.99 4.15 10.48
C PRO A 168 -28.57 3.17 11.58
N GLY A 169 -28.10 1.99 11.17
CA GLY A 169 -27.75 0.93 12.13
C GLY A 169 -28.82 -0.15 12.29
N ALA A 170 -30.08 0.10 11.91
CA ALA A 170 -31.20 -0.82 12.18
C ALA A 170 -30.95 -2.28 11.73
N LEU A 171 -30.20 -2.48 10.64
CA LEU A 171 -29.82 -3.80 10.14
C LEU A 171 -28.32 -4.04 10.28
N SER A 172 -27.50 -3.02 10.02
CA SER A 172 -26.05 -3.11 10.07
C SER A 172 -25.52 -3.39 11.48
N ASP A 173 -26.25 -2.99 12.52
CA ASP A 173 -25.92 -3.27 13.92
C ASP A 173 -26.28 -4.68 14.39
N LEU A 174 -27.00 -5.44 13.58
CA LEU A 174 -27.31 -6.84 13.87
C LEU A 174 -26.23 -7.79 13.33
N LEU A 175 -25.21 -7.26 12.66
CA LEU A 175 -24.12 -8.07 12.10
C LEU A 175 -23.06 -8.45 13.14
N PRO A 176 -22.41 -9.62 12.97
CA PRO A 176 -21.23 -9.98 13.73
C PRO A 176 -20.15 -8.89 13.66
N TYR A 177 -19.53 -8.57 14.81
CA TYR A 177 -18.55 -7.49 14.97
C TYR A 177 -17.40 -7.49 13.95
N ARG A 178 -16.98 -8.68 13.44
CA ARG A 178 -15.94 -8.80 12.41
C ARG A 178 -16.31 -8.17 11.06
N LEU A 179 -17.59 -7.90 10.80
CA LEU A 179 -18.09 -7.31 9.55
C LEU A 179 -18.27 -5.78 9.64
N ILE A 180 -18.63 -5.27 10.82
CA ILE A 180 -18.94 -3.85 11.06
C ILE A 180 -17.67 -2.97 11.02
N ALA A 181 -16.51 -3.50 11.43
CA ALA A 181 -15.24 -2.76 11.46
C ALA A 181 -14.67 -2.35 10.08
N ARG A 182 -15.42 -2.57 8.98
CA ARG A 182 -15.04 -2.21 7.60
C ARG A 182 -16.10 -1.36 6.86
N SER A 183 -17.23 -1.03 7.49
CA SER A 183 -18.34 -0.30 6.87
C SER A 183 -18.46 1.17 7.28
N GLU A 184 -17.44 1.74 7.94
CA GLU A 184 -17.38 3.21 8.07
C GLU A 184 -17.44 3.83 6.66
N PRO A 185 -18.21 4.93 6.48
CA PRO A 185 -18.37 5.57 5.19
C PRO A 185 -16.99 5.91 4.65
N LYS A 186 -16.61 5.24 3.55
CA LYS A 186 -15.43 5.64 2.77
C LYS A 186 -15.74 7.05 2.30
N SER A 187 -15.07 8.05 2.87
CA SER A 187 -14.94 9.36 2.21
C SER A 187 -14.60 9.08 0.75
N GLU A 188 -15.29 9.74 -0.18
CA GLU A 188 -14.95 9.62 -1.59
C GLU A 188 -13.43 9.83 -1.74
N PRO A 189 -12.71 8.88 -2.37
CA PRO A 189 -11.28 9.01 -2.48
C PRO A 189 -11.00 10.30 -3.25
N GLU A 190 -10.24 11.19 -2.62
CA GLU A 190 -9.78 12.45 -3.22
C GLU A 190 -9.26 12.17 -4.63
N ARG A 191 -9.84 12.88 -5.61
CA ARG A 191 -9.53 12.67 -7.04
C ARG A 191 -8.08 13.08 -7.26
N ILE A 192 -7.28 12.14 -7.77
CA ILE A 192 -5.90 12.38 -8.18
C ILE A 192 -5.89 12.22 -9.69
N GLU A 193 -5.69 13.32 -10.40
CA GLU A 193 -5.70 13.39 -11.88
C GLU A 193 -4.84 12.29 -12.52
N TYR A 194 -3.62 12.08 -12.02
CA TYR A 194 -2.75 10.98 -12.47
C TYR A 194 -3.41 9.60 -12.38
N ARG A 195 -4.18 9.32 -11.33
CA ARG A 195 -4.87 8.02 -11.14
C ARG A 195 -6.03 7.86 -12.12
N GLU A 196 -6.71 8.95 -12.47
CA GLU A 196 -7.79 8.96 -13.47
C GLU A 196 -7.22 8.73 -14.87
N ARG A 197 -6.20 9.49 -15.27
CA ARG A 197 -5.47 9.27 -16.53
C ARG A 197 -4.90 7.85 -16.63
N LEU A 198 -4.34 7.32 -15.55
CA LEU A 198 -3.82 5.95 -15.53
C LEU A 198 -4.94 4.90 -15.70
N LYS A 199 -6.12 5.15 -15.14
CA LYS A 199 -7.29 4.26 -15.27
C LYS A 199 -7.79 4.23 -16.71
N GLU A 200 -7.85 5.37 -17.37
CA GLU A 200 -8.20 5.47 -18.80
C GLU A 200 -7.14 4.78 -19.67
N ALA A 201 -5.85 5.05 -19.40
CA ALA A 201 -4.75 4.44 -20.14
C ALA A 201 -4.69 2.91 -20.00
N GLN A 202 -5.17 2.33 -18.88
CA GLN A 202 -5.25 0.88 -18.68
C GLN A 202 -6.24 0.16 -19.61
N ASN A 203 -7.17 0.91 -20.22
CA ASN A 203 -8.15 0.35 -21.16
C ASN A 203 -7.55 0.06 -22.53
N HIS A 204 -6.48 0.75 -22.94
CA HIS A 204 -5.78 0.45 -24.19
C HIS A 204 -4.54 -0.39 -23.91
N ARG A 205 -4.71 -1.70 -23.98
CA ARG A 205 -3.66 -2.68 -23.69
C ARG A 205 -2.90 -3.03 -24.96
N PHE A 206 -1.69 -2.51 -25.09
CA PHE A 206 -0.80 -2.77 -26.22
C PHE A 206 0.49 -3.47 -25.81
N ALA A 207 0.81 -3.55 -24.51
CA ALA A 207 2.01 -4.23 -24.05
C ALA A 207 1.97 -5.73 -24.38
N LEU A 208 3.07 -6.25 -24.92
CA LEU A 208 3.24 -7.66 -25.26
C LEU A 208 3.05 -8.54 -24.00
N LYS A 209 2.06 -9.44 -24.05
CA LYS A 209 1.73 -10.35 -22.94
C LYS A 209 2.38 -11.71 -23.09
N GLU A 210 2.44 -12.20 -24.32
CA GLU A 210 2.87 -13.56 -24.66
C GLU A 210 4.11 -13.48 -25.57
N PRO A 211 5.30 -13.33 -24.97
CA PRO A 211 6.53 -13.28 -25.75
C PRO A 211 6.85 -14.67 -26.29
N SER A 212 7.22 -14.71 -27.57
CA SER A 212 7.68 -15.89 -28.30
C SER A 212 8.93 -16.50 -27.64
N GLU A 213 9.17 -17.79 -27.89
CA GLU A 213 10.36 -18.46 -27.38
C GLU A 213 11.65 -17.83 -27.90
N SER A 214 11.65 -17.39 -29.16
CA SER A 214 12.74 -16.65 -29.78
C SER A 214 13.04 -15.35 -29.00
N LEU A 215 12.03 -14.52 -28.73
CA LEU A 215 12.21 -13.28 -27.97
C LEU A 215 12.66 -13.55 -26.52
N ARG A 216 12.19 -14.65 -25.91
CA ARG A 216 12.64 -15.06 -24.57
C ARG A 216 14.12 -15.41 -24.55
N ALA A 217 14.62 -16.07 -25.60
CA ALA A 217 16.03 -16.39 -25.77
C ALA A 217 16.86 -15.12 -25.96
N GLU A 218 16.47 -14.24 -26.89
CA GLU A 218 17.12 -12.94 -27.13
C GLU A 218 17.21 -12.10 -25.84
N TRP A 219 16.11 -12.02 -25.09
CA TRP A 219 16.09 -11.29 -23.82
C TRP A 219 17.01 -11.91 -22.77
N SER A 220 17.00 -13.24 -22.65
CA SER A 220 17.84 -13.94 -21.68
C SER A 220 19.33 -13.76 -21.98
N GLU A 221 19.71 -13.75 -23.26
CA GLU A 221 21.07 -13.44 -23.68
C GLU A 221 21.44 -11.99 -23.37
N PHE A 222 20.54 -11.03 -23.66
CA PHE A 222 20.76 -9.62 -23.34
C PHE A 222 20.94 -9.36 -21.83
N VAL A 223 20.12 -10.00 -20.98
CA VAL A 223 20.26 -9.91 -19.53
C VAL A 223 21.59 -10.54 -19.07
N SER A 224 21.97 -11.67 -19.66
CA SER A 224 23.26 -12.33 -19.36
C SER A 224 24.43 -11.43 -19.74
N TYR A 225 24.39 -10.80 -20.93
CA TYR A 225 25.32 -9.76 -21.34
C TYR A 225 25.34 -8.65 -20.27
N LYS A 226 24.21 -8.01 -19.94
CA LYS A 226 24.18 -6.89 -18.97
C LYS A 226 24.68 -7.25 -17.57
N THR A 227 24.73 -8.52 -17.18
CA THR A 227 25.05 -8.94 -15.80
C THR A 227 26.37 -9.70 -15.63
N ALA A 228 27.05 -10.09 -16.72
CA ALA A 228 28.33 -10.79 -16.68
C ALA A 228 29.41 -10.03 -15.88
N LEU A 229 30.23 -10.77 -15.10
CA LEU A 229 31.37 -10.24 -14.32
C LEU A 229 32.69 -10.44 -15.08
N GLY A 230 33.47 -9.36 -15.25
CA GLY A 230 34.79 -9.40 -15.89
C GLY A 230 34.75 -9.78 -17.38
N SER A 231 35.78 -9.37 -18.13
CA SER A 231 36.00 -9.73 -19.55
C SER A 231 36.39 -11.20 -19.76
N GLY A 232 36.32 -12.04 -18.71
CA GLY A 232 36.77 -13.44 -18.76
C GLY A 232 35.63 -14.42 -19.03
N GLY A 233 35.77 -15.19 -20.10
CA GLY A 233 35.11 -16.50 -20.29
C GLY A 233 33.95 -16.55 -21.30
N SER A 234 33.17 -15.49 -21.49
CA SER A 234 32.09 -15.48 -22.51
C SER A 234 31.74 -14.11 -23.10
N MET A 235 32.37 -13.01 -22.66
CA MET A 235 32.12 -11.69 -23.24
C MET A 235 32.84 -11.52 -24.58
N LYS A 236 32.26 -12.05 -25.66
CA LYS A 236 32.60 -11.64 -27.03
C LYS A 236 32.24 -10.15 -27.29
N LYS A 237 31.29 -9.60 -26.51
CA LYS A 237 30.71 -8.26 -26.70
C LYS A 237 31.25 -7.26 -25.65
N ARG A 238 31.76 -6.10 -26.09
CA ARG A 238 32.24 -4.97 -25.29
C ARG A 238 31.10 -4.28 -24.52
N ARG A 239 31.39 -3.77 -23.32
CA ARG A 239 30.44 -3.03 -22.47
C ARG A 239 31.15 -2.02 -21.57
N THR A 240 30.55 -0.85 -21.35
CA THR A 240 31.04 0.13 -20.37
C THR A 240 30.78 -0.33 -18.92
N LYS A 241 31.56 0.18 -17.96
CA LYS A 241 31.37 -0.11 -16.53
C LYS A 241 29.97 0.27 -16.02
N VAL A 242 29.45 1.41 -16.47
CA VAL A 242 28.11 1.92 -16.12
C VAL A 242 26.99 1.13 -16.80
N GLY A 243 27.28 0.49 -17.94
CA GLY A 243 26.33 -0.34 -18.67
C GLY A 243 25.99 -1.68 -18.01
N ARG A 244 26.65 -2.05 -16.90
CA ARG A 244 26.39 -3.30 -16.16
C ARG A 244 25.18 -3.17 -15.23
N TRP A 245 24.30 -4.16 -15.24
CA TRP A 245 23.19 -4.29 -14.31
C TRP A 245 23.59 -5.08 -13.06
N ASN A 246 23.09 -4.63 -11.91
CA ASN A 246 23.36 -5.29 -10.64
C ASN A 246 22.47 -6.52 -10.45
N ARG A 247 23.08 -7.59 -9.94
CA ARG A 247 22.42 -8.82 -9.51
C ARG A 247 22.21 -8.80 -8.00
N THR A 248 21.12 -9.37 -7.52
CA THR A 248 20.87 -9.58 -6.09
C THR A 248 20.33 -10.99 -5.85
N THR A 249 20.81 -11.61 -4.78
CA THR A 249 20.30 -12.90 -4.26
C THR A 249 19.12 -12.73 -3.31
N ALA A 250 18.86 -11.50 -2.85
CA ALA A 250 17.72 -11.14 -2.01
C ALA A 250 16.67 -10.36 -2.82
N PRO A 251 15.78 -11.04 -3.59
CA PRO A 251 14.78 -10.36 -4.39
C PRO A 251 13.56 -9.96 -3.56
N VAL A 252 12.93 -8.84 -3.95
CA VAL A 252 11.59 -8.46 -3.47
C VAL A 252 10.46 -9.17 -4.22
N GLU A 253 10.79 -10.03 -5.17
CA GLU A 253 9.85 -10.87 -5.90
C GLU A 253 10.42 -12.26 -6.09
N VAL A 254 9.64 -13.29 -5.79
CA VAL A 254 10.01 -14.67 -6.10
C VAL A 254 9.92 -14.90 -7.62
N ARG A 255 10.84 -15.69 -8.18
CA ARG A 255 10.79 -16.12 -9.58
C ARG A 255 9.51 -16.90 -9.85
N ARG A 256 8.79 -16.52 -10.90
CA ARG A 256 7.55 -17.12 -11.39
C ARG A 256 7.56 -17.07 -12.92
N ALA A 257 6.69 -17.87 -13.54
CA ALA A 257 6.51 -17.86 -14.99
C ALA A 257 6.18 -16.47 -15.56
N ARG A 258 5.57 -15.57 -14.77
CA ARG A 258 5.17 -14.21 -15.19
C ARG A 258 6.23 -13.11 -15.03
N ASN A 259 7.33 -13.37 -14.32
CA ASN A 259 8.40 -12.38 -14.09
C ASN A 259 9.79 -12.94 -14.42
N TRP A 260 9.85 -13.98 -15.26
CA TRP A 260 11.06 -14.62 -15.75
C TRP A 260 12.10 -13.61 -16.28
N TYR A 261 11.63 -12.55 -16.96
CA TYR A 261 12.45 -11.49 -17.55
C TYR A 261 13.25 -10.67 -16.52
N CYS A 262 12.95 -10.79 -15.23
CA CYS A 262 13.69 -10.14 -14.15
C CYS A 262 14.89 -10.95 -13.65
N PHE A 263 15.19 -12.12 -14.21
CA PHE A 263 16.17 -13.06 -13.64
C PHE A 263 17.28 -13.42 -14.63
N SER A 264 18.47 -13.66 -14.07
CA SER A 264 19.61 -14.29 -14.74
C SER A 264 20.08 -15.45 -13.88
N GLY A 265 19.79 -16.69 -14.30
CA GLY A 265 19.97 -17.88 -13.47
C GLY A 265 19.19 -17.75 -12.13
N PRO A 266 19.87 -17.87 -10.97
CA PRO A 266 19.23 -17.69 -9.66
C PRO A 266 19.11 -16.22 -9.22
N PHE A 267 19.73 -15.28 -9.94
CA PHE A 267 19.84 -13.89 -9.50
C PHE A 267 18.70 -13.02 -10.03
N TYR A 268 18.19 -12.12 -9.20
CA TYR A 268 17.23 -11.09 -9.61
C TYR A 268 17.94 -9.81 -10.08
N VAL A 269 17.37 -9.20 -11.11
CA VAL A 269 17.92 -8.06 -11.84
C VAL A 269 16.83 -7.01 -12.02
N ALA A 270 16.74 -6.06 -11.08
CA ALA A 270 15.68 -5.05 -11.08
C ALA A 270 15.67 -4.18 -12.36
N SER A 271 16.85 -3.87 -12.90
CA SER A 271 16.97 -3.10 -14.15
C SER A 271 16.43 -3.86 -15.36
N ALA A 272 16.54 -5.19 -15.38
CA ALA A 272 15.93 -6.02 -16.41
C ALA A 272 14.40 -5.92 -16.34
N GLY A 273 13.82 -5.99 -15.15
CA GLY A 273 12.37 -5.80 -14.98
C GLY A 273 11.85 -4.44 -15.45
N LEU A 274 12.65 -3.38 -15.29
CA LEU A 274 12.29 -2.06 -15.82
C LEU A 274 12.44 -1.99 -17.34
N ALA A 275 13.57 -2.46 -17.87
CA ALA A 275 13.85 -2.47 -19.30
C ALA A 275 12.85 -3.35 -20.08
N TRP A 276 12.45 -4.50 -19.52
CA TRP A 276 11.45 -5.37 -20.13
C TRP A 276 10.10 -4.67 -20.33
N LYS A 277 9.70 -3.76 -19.42
CA LYS A 277 8.46 -2.99 -19.61
C LYS A 277 8.52 -2.12 -20.86
N PHE A 278 9.68 -1.53 -21.15
CA PHE A 278 9.89 -0.76 -22.36
C PHE A 278 9.91 -1.66 -23.60
N VAL A 279 10.59 -2.80 -23.55
CA VAL A 279 10.59 -3.80 -24.62
C VAL A 279 9.17 -4.31 -24.91
N ALA A 280 8.45 -4.78 -23.89
CA ALA A 280 7.10 -5.30 -24.06
C ALA A 280 6.12 -4.23 -24.58
N ASN A 281 6.23 -2.99 -24.13
CA ASN A 281 5.42 -1.89 -24.65
C ASN A 281 5.75 -1.58 -26.11
N TYR A 282 7.02 -1.51 -26.47
CA TYR A 282 7.47 -1.20 -27.82
C TYR A 282 7.10 -2.30 -28.81
N LEU A 283 7.49 -3.54 -28.56
CA LEU A 283 7.20 -4.66 -29.47
C LEU A 283 5.70 -4.96 -29.55
N GLY A 284 4.97 -4.76 -28.44
CA GLY A 284 3.51 -4.87 -28.47
C GLY A 284 2.83 -3.73 -29.23
N TRP A 285 3.42 -2.53 -29.27
CA TRP A 285 2.96 -1.44 -30.15
C TRP A 285 3.27 -1.71 -31.63
N LEU A 286 4.41 -2.35 -31.95
CA LEU A 286 4.71 -2.76 -33.32
C LEU A 286 3.63 -3.69 -33.89
N ALA A 287 3.11 -4.62 -33.08
CA ALA A 287 2.02 -5.53 -33.46
C ALA A 287 0.62 -4.91 -33.34
N LEU A 288 0.48 -3.73 -32.73
CA LEU A 288 -0.82 -3.09 -32.52
C LEU A 288 -1.41 -2.65 -33.88
N PRO A 289 -2.73 -2.81 -34.13
CA PRO A 289 -3.34 -2.39 -35.40
C PRO A 289 -3.13 -0.91 -35.71
N ARG A 290 -3.02 -0.55 -37.00
CA ARG A 290 -2.86 0.86 -37.42
C ARG A 290 -4.04 1.74 -36.98
N ALA A 291 -5.25 1.19 -36.97
CA ALA A 291 -6.44 1.87 -36.45
C ALA A 291 -6.34 2.27 -34.97
N ALA A 292 -5.50 1.58 -34.19
CA ALA A 292 -5.20 1.90 -32.80
C ALA A 292 -3.88 2.67 -32.62
N GLY A 293 -3.26 3.10 -33.74
CA GLY A 293 -2.02 3.88 -33.79
C GLY A 293 -0.74 3.05 -33.71
N GLY A 294 -0.78 1.72 -33.93
CA GLY A 294 0.40 0.87 -34.04
C GLY A 294 0.89 0.69 -35.49
N LEU A 295 1.81 -0.26 -35.70
CA LEU A 295 2.36 -0.57 -37.03
C LEU A 295 1.76 -1.80 -37.72
N GLU A 296 1.00 -2.61 -36.98
CA GLU A 296 0.34 -3.82 -37.49
C GLU A 296 1.33 -4.81 -38.14
N LEU A 297 2.52 -4.94 -37.54
CA LEU A 297 3.48 -5.96 -37.94
C LEU A 297 2.99 -7.34 -37.49
N ALA A 298 3.32 -8.38 -38.28
CA ALA A 298 3.04 -9.76 -37.88
C ALA A 298 3.81 -10.11 -36.60
N ASP A 299 3.25 -10.98 -35.74
CA ASP A 299 3.85 -11.31 -34.43
C ASP A 299 5.30 -11.78 -34.53
N VAL A 300 5.64 -12.55 -35.57
CA VAL A 300 6.99 -13.06 -35.80
C VAL A 300 7.98 -11.92 -36.11
N GLU A 301 7.54 -10.91 -36.85
CA GLU A 301 8.34 -9.75 -37.25
C GLU A 301 8.44 -8.73 -36.12
N ALA A 302 7.36 -8.53 -35.37
CA ALA A 302 7.29 -7.60 -34.26
C ALA A 302 8.17 -8.04 -33.08
N GLN A 303 8.21 -9.35 -32.78
CA GLN A 303 8.81 -9.87 -31.55
C GLN A 303 10.30 -10.19 -31.65
N THR A 304 11.11 -9.16 -31.92
CA THR A 304 12.58 -9.24 -31.83
C THR A 304 13.20 -7.96 -31.28
N LEU A 305 14.28 -8.09 -30.49
CA LEU A 305 15.10 -6.94 -30.07
C LEU A 305 15.76 -6.23 -31.26
N GLY A 306 15.88 -6.88 -32.42
CA GLY A 306 16.43 -6.26 -33.63
C GLY A 306 15.68 -5.00 -34.07
N ASN A 307 14.37 -4.92 -33.78
CA ASN A 307 13.53 -3.77 -34.13
C ASN A 307 13.91 -2.46 -33.43
N PHE A 308 14.81 -2.50 -32.44
CA PHE A 308 15.38 -1.29 -31.83
C PHE A 308 16.45 -0.61 -32.69
N VAL A 309 16.89 -1.24 -33.80
CA VAL A 309 17.83 -0.65 -34.79
C VAL A 309 17.09 0.12 -35.90
N ARG A 310 15.75 0.11 -35.88
CA ARG A 310 14.88 0.75 -36.86
C ARG A 310 14.50 2.15 -36.38
N GLU A 311 15.22 3.18 -36.83
CA GLU A 311 14.97 4.58 -36.44
C GLU A 311 13.53 5.00 -36.71
N ASP A 312 12.99 4.61 -37.87
CA ASP A 312 11.62 4.86 -38.31
C ASP A 312 10.59 4.35 -37.28
N TYR A 313 10.81 3.15 -36.73
CA TYR A 313 9.92 2.56 -35.73
C TYR A 313 10.09 3.22 -34.36
N VAL A 314 11.34 3.52 -33.96
CA VAL A 314 11.64 4.19 -32.68
C VAL A 314 11.01 5.59 -32.66
N ARG A 315 11.12 6.34 -33.75
CA ARG A 315 10.53 7.69 -33.91
C ARG A 315 9.01 7.64 -33.77
N GLN A 316 8.34 6.82 -34.57
CA GLN A 316 6.88 6.69 -34.55
C GLN A 316 6.36 6.25 -33.17
N PHE A 317 7.06 5.36 -32.47
CA PHE A 317 6.67 4.97 -31.10
C PHE A 317 6.81 6.11 -30.09
N VAL A 318 7.83 6.96 -30.22
CA VAL A 318 8.04 8.12 -29.35
C VAL A 318 6.91 9.13 -29.59
N ASP A 319 6.61 9.45 -30.85
CA ASP A 319 5.54 10.38 -31.23
C ASP A 319 4.18 9.89 -30.72
N TRP A 320 3.90 8.60 -30.93
CA TRP A 320 2.69 7.96 -30.41
C TRP A 320 2.63 7.99 -28.87
N SER A 321 3.76 7.76 -28.19
CA SER A 321 3.82 7.80 -26.71
C SER A 321 3.57 9.20 -26.15
N ILE A 322 4.03 10.25 -26.83
CA ILE A 322 3.78 11.65 -26.49
C ILE A 322 2.30 11.98 -26.72
N ALA A 323 1.76 11.67 -27.90
CA ALA A 323 0.35 11.90 -28.23
C ALA A 323 -0.58 11.19 -27.23
N ARG A 324 -0.28 9.93 -26.90
CA ARG A 324 -1.00 9.15 -25.90
C ARG A 324 -0.94 9.74 -24.49
N SER A 325 0.09 10.52 -24.20
CA SER A 325 0.26 11.26 -22.94
C SER A 325 -0.31 12.68 -23.02
N GLN A 326 -1.16 12.99 -24.01
CA GLN A 326 -1.74 14.31 -24.25
C GLN A 326 -0.65 15.39 -24.44
N GLY A 327 0.42 15.04 -25.15
CA GLY A 327 1.56 15.93 -25.40
C GLY A 327 2.62 15.94 -24.30
N LEU A 328 2.39 15.28 -23.16
CA LEU A 328 3.31 15.32 -22.05
C LEU A 328 4.54 14.42 -22.26
N ILE A 329 5.72 15.03 -22.29
CA ILE A 329 7.00 14.33 -22.32
C ILE A 329 7.37 13.89 -20.90
N HIS A 330 7.11 12.63 -20.55
CA HIS A 330 7.44 12.09 -19.23
C HIS A 330 8.75 11.30 -19.21
N GLY A 331 9.34 11.13 -18.02
CA GLY A 331 10.57 10.35 -17.82
C GLY A 331 10.50 8.87 -18.26
N GLY A 332 9.33 8.31 -18.57
CA GLY A 332 9.21 7.02 -19.25
C GLY A 332 9.76 7.03 -20.69
N ILE A 333 9.49 8.10 -21.46
CA ILE A 333 9.96 8.28 -22.84
C ILE A 333 11.47 8.47 -22.83
N GLN A 334 11.97 9.35 -21.95
CA GLN A 334 13.40 9.53 -21.74
C GLN A 334 14.13 8.21 -21.42
N ARG A 335 13.58 7.38 -20.52
CA ARG A 335 14.19 6.08 -20.19
C ARG A 335 14.11 5.06 -21.33
N PHE A 336 13.04 5.08 -22.12
CA PHE A 336 12.94 4.28 -23.34
C PHE A 336 14.06 4.67 -24.31
N LEU A 337 14.21 5.96 -24.61
CA LEU A 337 15.29 6.51 -25.44
C LEU A 337 16.69 6.14 -24.88
N MET A 338 16.93 6.27 -23.58
CA MET A 338 18.18 5.83 -22.96
C MET A 338 18.43 4.32 -23.12
N LEU A 339 17.39 3.50 -23.10
CA LEU A 339 17.52 2.07 -23.40
C LEU A 339 17.95 1.86 -24.86
N VAL A 340 17.28 2.50 -25.82
CA VAL A 340 17.61 2.42 -27.25
C VAL A 340 19.06 2.85 -27.50
N SER A 341 19.46 4.01 -27.00
CA SER A 341 20.85 4.50 -27.10
C SER A 341 21.85 3.50 -26.52
N SER A 342 21.53 2.84 -25.40
CA SER A 342 22.41 1.82 -24.82
C SER A 342 22.49 0.53 -25.65
N LEU A 343 21.47 0.23 -26.46
CA LEU A 343 21.41 -0.94 -27.32
C LEU A 343 22.18 -0.71 -28.64
N THR A 344 22.12 0.51 -29.17
CA THR A 344 22.65 0.88 -30.49
C THR A 344 23.99 1.63 -30.45
N HIS A 345 24.55 1.86 -29.26
CA HIS A 345 25.82 2.57 -29.09
C HIS A 345 26.93 2.04 -30.03
N PRO A 346 27.61 2.88 -30.83
CA PRO A 346 28.48 2.45 -31.92
C PRO A 346 29.59 1.45 -31.53
N SER A 347 30.14 1.58 -30.32
CA SER A 347 31.25 0.74 -29.85
C SER A 347 30.86 -0.34 -28.84
N THR A 348 29.74 -0.18 -28.14
CA THR A 348 29.41 -0.99 -26.96
C THR A 348 27.94 -1.40 -26.89
N GLY A 349 27.15 -1.03 -27.90
CA GLY A 349 25.76 -1.42 -28.02
C GLY A 349 25.64 -2.93 -28.13
N TYR A 350 24.66 -3.52 -27.45
CA TYR A 350 24.43 -4.95 -27.57
C TYR A 350 24.02 -5.30 -29.00
N LEU A 351 23.10 -4.54 -29.61
CA LEU A 351 22.62 -4.79 -30.96
C LEU A 351 23.71 -4.51 -31.99
N THR A 352 24.50 -3.45 -31.83
CA THR A 352 25.63 -3.12 -32.70
C THR A 352 26.63 -4.28 -32.86
N GLN A 353 26.75 -5.13 -31.83
CA GLN A 353 27.67 -6.27 -31.79
C GLN A 353 26.98 -7.62 -32.08
N SER A 354 25.74 -7.61 -32.56
CA SER A 354 24.91 -8.81 -32.70
C SER A 354 24.29 -8.95 -34.11
N PHE A 355 25.00 -8.54 -35.16
CA PHE A 355 24.48 -8.63 -36.54
C PHE A 355 24.10 -10.07 -36.91
N ALA A 356 24.93 -11.06 -36.56
CA ALA A 356 24.69 -12.46 -36.93
C ALA A 356 23.39 -13.02 -36.33
N GLU A 357 22.96 -12.48 -35.19
CA GLU A 357 21.78 -12.92 -34.46
C GLU A 357 20.49 -12.23 -34.94
N PHE A 358 20.58 -10.98 -35.42
CA PHE A 358 19.40 -10.13 -35.69
C PHE A 358 19.26 -9.65 -37.13
N GLY A 359 20.34 -9.51 -37.90
CA GLY A 359 20.35 -8.81 -39.20
C GLY A 359 19.30 -9.34 -40.17
N ALA A 360 19.31 -10.65 -40.42
CA ALA A 360 18.36 -11.30 -41.33
C ALA A 360 16.89 -11.15 -40.87
N ARG A 361 16.63 -11.14 -39.56
CA ARG A 361 15.26 -11.07 -39.00
C ARG A 361 14.59 -9.72 -39.26
N VAL A 362 15.37 -8.66 -39.43
CA VAL A 362 14.86 -7.31 -39.69
C VAL A 362 15.14 -6.85 -41.11
N GLY A 363 15.53 -7.77 -42.00
CA GLY A 363 15.75 -7.51 -43.42
C GLY A 363 17.05 -6.76 -43.75
N MET A 364 18.09 -6.87 -42.92
CA MET A 364 19.42 -6.28 -43.20
C MET A 364 20.38 -7.35 -43.70
N ALA A 365 20.96 -7.14 -44.87
CA ALA A 365 21.76 -8.15 -45.57
C ALA A 365 23.22 -8.18 -45.10
N THR A 366 23.77 -7.04 -44.67
CA THR A 366 25.19 -6.92 -44.32
C THR A 366 25.45 -6.33 -42.94
N ALA A 367 26.60 -6.69 -42.35
CA ALA A 367 27.07 -6.11 -41.09
C ALA A 367 27.33 -4.59 -41.21
N ALA A 368 27.67 -4.11 -42.42
CA ALA A 368 27.87 -2.70 -42.70
C ALA A 368 26.55 -1.92 -42.63
N GLU A 369 25.50 -2.40 -43.32
CA GLU A 369 24.14 -1.84 -43.26
C GLU A 369 23.63 -1.80 -41.81
N TRP A 370 23.78 -2.92 -41.10
CA TRP A 370 23.40 -3.02 -39.68
C TRP A 370 24.14 -1.99 -38.81
N GLY A 371 25.45 -1.84 -39.03
CA GLY A 371 26.27 -0.89 -38.30
C GLY A 371 25.87 0.56 -38.59
N VAL A 372 25.52 0.89 -39.83
CA VAL A 372 25.00 2.21 -40.23
C VAL A 372 23.64 2.47 -39.55
N SER A 373 22.70 1.51 -39.60
CA SER A 373 21.38 1.66 -38.97
C SER A 373 21.47 1.81 -37.45
N CYS A 374 22.39 1.09 -36.80
CA CYS A 374 22.67 1.28 -35.37
C CYS A 374 23.17 2.70 -35.07
N ARG A 375 24.10 3.23 -35.89
CA ARG A 375 24.63 4.59 -35.72
C ARG A 375 23.53 5.64 -35.92
N HIS A 376 22.78 5.56 -37.01
CA HIS A 376 21.69 6.51 -37.28
C HIS A 376 20.66 6.52 -36.14
N THR A 377 20.21 5.35 -35.71
CA THR A 377 19.26 5.25 -34.59
C THR A 377 19.87 5.79 -33.29
N HIS A 378 21.15 5.51 -33.01
CA HIS A 378 21.83 6.05 -31.85
C HIS A 378 21.88 7.58 -31.89
N ASP A 379 22.25 8.17 -33.02
CA ASP A 379 22.43 9.61 -33.18
C ASP A 379 21.09 10.35 -33.11
N TYR A 380 20.04 9.82 -33.75
CA TYR A 380 18.66 10.29 -33.58
C TYR A 380 18.25 10.31 -32.10
N VAL A 381 18.43 9.19 -31.39
CA VAL A 381 18.04 9.09 -29.98
C VAL A 381 18.86 10.03 -29.10
N ARG A 382 20.13 10.26 -29.41
CA ARG A 382 20.98 11.22 -28.68
C ARG A 382 20.55 12.66 -28.92
N SER A 383 20.19 13.03 -30.15
CA SER A 383 19.59 14.33 -30.46
C SER A 383 18.29 14.52 -29.70
N MET A 384 17.35 13.59 -29.83
CA MET A 384 16.06 13.65 -29.15
C MET A 384 16.21 13.73 -27.62
N LEU A 385 17.17 13.01 -27.02
CA LEU A 385 17.45 13.10 -25.59
C LEU A 385 17.97 14.49 -25.17
N ALA A 386 18.72 15.18 -26.03
CA ALA A 386 19.17 16.55 -25.80
C ALA A 386 18.00 17.53 -25.92
N ASP A 387 17.18 17.38 -26.97
CA ASP A 387 16.02 18.24 -27.24
C ASP A 387 15.02 18.19 -26.09
N ILE A 388 14.70 16.99 -25.58
CA ILE A 388 13.71 16.85 -24.50
C ILE A 388 14.26 17.13 -23.10
N ALA A 389 15.57 17.31 -22.91
CA ALA A 389 16.19 17.31 -21.57
C ALA A 389 15.57 18.36 -20.61
N GLY A 390 15.16 19.51 -21.14
CA GLY A 390 14.47 20.58 -20.41
C GLY A 390 12.94 20.45 -20.36
N GLU A 391 12.36 19.63 -21.22
CA GLU A 391 10.91 19.46 -21.35
C GLU A 391 10.35 18.26 -20.58
N VAL A 392 11.21 17.39 -20.05
CA VAL A 392 10.76 16.22 -19.28
C VAL A 392 10.01 16.65 -18.03
N GLN A 393 8.70 16.42 -18.05
CA GLN A 393 7.81 16.71 -16.94
C GLN A 393 7.64 15.50 -16.02
N THR A 394 7.40 15.78 -14.75
CA THR A 394 7.08 14.75 -13.77
C THR A 394 5.62 14.32 -13.96
N SER A 395 5.40 13.17 -14.60
CA SER A 395 4.06 12.63 -14.87
C SER A 395 3.18 12.45 -13.62
N ARG A 396 3.79 12.26 -12.45
CA ARG A 396 3.12 12.06 -11.17
C ARG A 396 3.78 12.89 -10.08
N ASP A 397 3.05 13.81 -9.48
CA ASP A 397 3.46 14.41 -8.23
C ASP A 397 3.45 13.36 -7.10
N SER A 398 4.61 13.11 -6.50
CA SER A 398 4.75 12.21 -5.34
C SER A 398 4.22 12.81 -4.04
N PHE A 399 4.08 14.13 -3.96
CA PHE A 399 3.61 14.86 -2.80
C PHE A 399 2.08 14.95 -2.75
N ALA A 400 1.39 15.03 -3.89
CA ALA A 400 -0.07 15.14 -3.97
C ALA A 400 -0.86 14.20 -3.03
N PRO A 401 -0.55 12.88 -2.90
CA PRO A 401 -1.30 12.01 -1.99
C PRO A 401 -1.09 12.30 -0.49
N ILE A 402 -0.11 13.12 -0.13
CA ILE A 402 0.22 13.47 1.25
C ILE A 402 0.28 14.99 1.45
N SER A 403 -0.20 15.79 0.50
CA SER A 403 -0.11 17.25 0.54
C SER A 403 -0.71 17.81 1.84
N LYS A 404 -1.89 17.33 2.24
CA LYS A 404 -2.54 17.70 3.52
C LYS A 404 -1.70 17.35 4.74
N VAL A 405 -1.00 16.22 4.71
CA VAL A 405 -0.10 15.82 5.79
C VAL A 405 1.13 16.73 5.84
N LEU A 406 1.68 17.06 4.68
CA LEU A 406 2.85 17.93 4.57
C LEU A 406 2.53 19.39 4.90
N ALA A 407 1.28 19.81 4.77
CA ALA A 407 0.82 21.14 5.16
C ALA A 407 0.83 21.34 6.69
N LEU A 408 0.74 20.27 7.49
CA LEU A 408 0.77 20.37 8.96
C LEU A 408 2.06 21.05 9.46
N PRO A 409 2.00 21.78 10.59
CA PRO A 409 3.19 22.35 11.22
C PRO A 409 4.26 21.28 11.48
N ASN A 410 3.83 20.12 11.99
CA ASN A 410 4.66 18.93 12.11
C ASN A 410 4.01 17.74 11.37
N PRO A 411 4.43 17.42 10.14
CA PRO A 411 3.85 16.32 9.36
C PRO A 411 3.89 14.94 10.04
N LEU A 412 4.82 14.70 10.98
CA LEU A 412 4.87 13.47 11.75
C LEU A 412 3.66 13.27 12.69
N ASP A 413 2.95 14.34 13.06
CA ASP A 413 1.75 14.26 13.90
C ASP A 413 0.66 13.40 13.25
N ALA A 414 0.54 13.47 11.92
CA ALA A 414 -0.40 12.62 11.17
C ALA A 414 -0.12 11.13 11.34
N ILE A 415 1.14 10.74 11.56
CA ILE A 415 1.51 9.35 11.81
C ILE A 415 1.23 8.96 13.26
N ALA A 416 1.49 9.86 14.21
CA ALA A 416 1.13 9.66 15.61
C ALA A 416 -0.40 9.43 15.75
N ASP A 417 -1.20 10.29 15.13
CA ASP A 417 -2.66 10.17 15.06
C ASP A 417 -3.09 8.85 14.41
N ALA A 418 -2.43 8.46 13.31
CA ALA A 418 -2.72 7.19 12.64
C ALA A 418 -2.47 5.99 13.57
N VAL A 419 -1.41 6.02 14.36
CA VAL A 419 -1.10 4.99 15.35
C VAL A 419 -2.13 4.98 16.48
N ILE A 420 -2.60 6.14 16.95
CA ILE A 420 -3.67 6.23 17.95
C ILE A 420 -4.96 5.59 17.43
N ARG A 421 -5.37 5.92 16.20
CA ARG A 421 -6.56 5.32 15.55
C ARG A 421 -6.39 3.82 15.34
N LEU A 422 -5.21 3.37 14.91
CA LEU A 422 -4.92 1.95 14.77
C LEU A 422 -4.97 1.22 16.13
N ASN A 423 -4.49 1.84 17.22
CA ASN A 423 -4.58 1.27 18.55
C ASN A 423 -6.04 1.13 19.02
N ALA A 424 -6.91 2.08 18.65
CA ALA A 424 -8.35 2.00 18.94
C ALA A 424 -9.02 0.80 18.23
N ASP A 425 -8.45 0.34 17.11
CA ASP A 425 -8.89 -0.83 16.33
C ASP A 425 -8.20 -2.14 16.76
N ARG A 426 -7.48 -2.18 17.89
CA ARG A 426 -6.79 -3.38 18.37
C ARG A 426 -7.76 -4.56 18.50
N PRO A 427 -7.48 -5.70 17.84
CA PRO A 427 -8.28 -6.91 18.01
C PRO A 427 -8.21 -7.44 19.44
N THR A 428 -9.36 -7.69 20.06
CA THR A 428 -9.46 -8.26 21.42
C THR A 428 -9.55 -9.79 21.42
N THR A 429 -9.31 -10.44 20.27
CA THR A 429 -9.45 -11.90 20.12
C THR A 429 -8.18 -12.65 20.52
N GLY A 430 -7.07 -11.95 20.74
CA GLY A 430 -5.75 -12.58 20.79
C GLY A 430 -5.33 -13.19 19.45
N GLY A 431 -4.22 -13.94 19.49
CA GLY A 431 -3.78 -14.80 18.39
C GLY A 431 -3.28 -14.05 17.16
N GLU A 432 -3.48 -14.66 15.99
CA GLU A 432 -2.96 -14.16 14.70
C GLU A 432 -3.45 -12.75 14.37
N ALA A 433 -4.72 -12.44 14.64
CA ALA A 433 -5.30 -11.13 14.33
C ALA A 433 -4.62 -10.00 15.13
N GLU A 434 -4.35 -10.24 16.40
CA GLU A 434 -3.62 -9.28 17.24
C GLU A 434 -2.14 -9.17 16.81
N ALA A 435 -1.54 -10.29 16.38
CA ALA A 435 -0.18 -10.27 15.85
C ALA A 435 -0.06 -9.48 14.54
N ILE A 436 -1.04 -9.59 13.64
CA ILE A 436 -1.16 -8.78 12.42
C ILE A 436 -1.29 -7.30 12.78
N TRP A 437 -2.14 -6.97 13.75
CA TRP A 437 -2.30 -5.59 14.23
C TRP A 437 -1.00 -5.02 14.77
N MET A 438 -0.26 -5.76 15.62
CA MET A 438 1.02 -5.30 16.14
C MET A 438 2.06 -5.10 15.03
N ARG A 439 2.14 -6.04 14.07
CA ARG A 439 3.00 -5.88 12.89
C ARG A 439 2.66 -4.59 12.13
N ASP A 440 1.38 -4.33 11.92
CA ASP A 440 0.92 -3.15 11.19
C ASP A 440 1.16 -1.84 11.95
N LYS A 441 1.10 -1.86 13.29
CA LYS A 441 1.52 -0.74 14.15
C LYS A 441 2.98 -0.41 13.94
N LEU A 442 3.85 -1.43 13.95
CA LEU A 442 5.27 -1.28 13.65
C LEU A 442 5.54 -0.86 12.20
N LEU A 443 4.71 -1.26 11.24
CA LEU A 443 4.82 -0.80 9.85
C LEU A 443 4.60 0.72 9.73
N LEU A 444 3.88 1.37 10.64
CA LEU A 444 3.74 2.84 10.68
C LEU A 444 4.85 3.49 11.54
N LYS A 445 5.12 2.93 12.73
CA LYS A 445 6.08 3.52 13.68
C LYS A 445 7.53 3.43 13.22
N LEU A 446 7.97 2.25 12.76
CA LEU A 446 9.39 2.02 12.45
C LEU A 446 9.88 2.90 11.29
N PRO A 447 9.15 3.05 10.17
CA PRO A 447 9.56 3.98 9.11
C PRO A 447 9.58 5.45 9.54
N SER A 448 8.83 5.83 10.56
CA SER A 448 8.84 7.21 11.08
C SER A 448 10.09 7.49 11.93
N SER A 449 10.64 6.46 12.58
CA SER A 449 11.94 6.49 13.25
C SER A 449 13.09 6.40 12.24
N ASN A 450 12.99 5.45 11.31
CA ASN A 450 14.04 5.11 10.36
C ASN A 450 13.41 4.97 8.97
N PRO A 451 13.38 6.04 8.16
CA PRO A 451 12.58 6.11 6.93
C PRO A 451 13.23 5.32 5.78
N LEU A 452 13.32 4.01 5.94
CA LEU A 452 13.90 3.09 4.99
C LEU A 452 13.07 3.02 3.69
N ARG A 453 13.75 2.71 2.58
CA ARG A 453 13.08 2.42 1.30
C ARG A 453 12.32 1.09 1.40
N LEU A 454 11.26 0.94 0.61
CA LEU A 454 10.39 -0.26 0.63
C LEU A 454 11.18 -1.59 0.55
N LYS A 455 12.17 -1.69 -0.34
CA LYS A 455 13.02 -2.88 -0.45
C LYS A 455 13.66 -3.23 0.90
N ASN A 456 14.27 -2.25 1.55
CA ASN A 456 14.99 -2.43 2.81
C ASN A 456 14.03 -2.76 3.95
N LEU A 457 12.81 -2.18 3.96
CA LEU A 457 11.78 -2.58 4.92
C LEU A 457 11.33 -4.03 4.72
N CYS A 458 11.12 -4.45 3.47
CA CYS A 458 10.72 -5.83 3.14
C CYS A 458 11.80 -6.87 3.48
N LEU A 459 13.07 -6.49 3.38
CA LEU A 459 14.21 -7.38 3.60
C LEU A 459 14.84 -7.21 4.99
N LEU A 460 14.32 -6.32 5.82
CA LEU A 460 14.82 -6.10 7.18
C LEU A 460 14.76 -7.42 7.94
N THR A 461 15.90 -7.86 8.48
CA THR A 461 15.99 -9.10 9.24
C THR A 461 16.05 -8.87 10.74
N TYR A 462 15.56 -9.84 11.50
CA TYR A 462 15.76 -9.98 12.94
C TYR A 462 16.18 -11.42 13.23
N LYS A 463 17.27 -11.56 13.99
CA LYS A 463 17.77 -12.84 14.47
C LYS A 463 18.14 -12.70 15.94
N ALA A 464 17.80 -13.70 16.74
CA ALA A 464 18.01 -13.67 18.18
C ALA A 464 19.50 -13.63 18.57
N ASP A 465 20.38 -14.11 17.69
CA ASP A 465 21.84 -14.07 17.84
C ASP A 465 22.49 -12.69 17.61
N GLY A 466 21.68 -11.66 17.30
CA GLY A 466 22.20 -10.31 17.02
C GLY A 466 22.88 -10.15 15.66
N THR A 467 22.84 -11.16 14.78
CA THR A 467 23.41 -11.08 13.42
C THR A 467 22.42 -10.53 12.38
N GLY A 468 21.17 -10.30 12.78
CA GLY A 468 20.16 -9.66 11.94
C GLY A 468 20.39 -8.15 11.76
N HIS A 469 19.66 -7.54 10.82
CA HIS A 469 19.74 -6.10 10.58
C HIS A 469 19.21 -5.28 11.76
N LEU A 470 18.06 -5.66 12.32
CA LEU A 470 17.52 -5.08 13.55
C LEU A 470 18.08 -5.85 14.74
N ARG A 471 18.86 -5.17 15.59
CA ARG A 471 19.56 -5.77 16.73
C ARG A 471 19.78 -4.78 17.85
N LYS A 472 20.04 -5.28 19.06
CA LYS A 472 20.51 -4.48 20.18
C LYS A 472 22.03 -4.33 20.10
N VAL A 473 22.52 -3.10 20.29
CA VAL A 473 23.94 -2.75 20.42
C VAL A 473 24.03 -1.83 21.62
N ASP A 474 24.81 -2.21 22.64
CA ASP A 474 24.97 -1.45 23.88
C ASP A 474 23.64 -1.06 24.55
N GLY A 475 22.66 -1.98 24.53
CA GLY A 475 21.33 -1.78 25.09
C GLY A 475 20.34 -1.02 24.19
N GLU A 476 20.81 -0.40 23.11
CA GLU A 476 19.97 0.34 22.17
C GLU A 476 19.53 -0.52 20.98
N TRP A 477 18.27 -0.41 20.57
CA TRP A 477 17.84 -0.97 19.29
C TRP A 477 18.41 -0.15 18.13
N ARG A 478 19.11 -0.82 17.21
CA ARG A 478 19.69 -0.21 16.01
C ARG A 478 19.30 -0.98 14.77
N ILE A 479 19.24 -0.28 13.65
CA ILE A 479 19.15 -0.90 12.32
C ILE A 479 20.52 -0.77 11.67
N CYS A 480 21.13 -1.93 11.42
CA CYS A 480 22.42 -2.11 10.77
C CYS A 480 22.20 -2.77 9.41
N ILE A 481 22.34 -2.04 8.31
CA ILE A 481 22.20 -2.58 6.94
C ILE A 481 23.52 -2.33 6.19
N PRO A 482 24.16 -3.40 5.65
CA PRO A 482 25.37 -3.26 4.85
C PRO A 482 25.14 -2.39 3.61
N ARG A 483 26.16 -1.60 3.24
CA ARG A 483 26.09 -0.71 2.05
C ARG A 483 25.69 -1.46 0.78
N SER A 484 26.14 -2.71 0.63
CA SER A 484 25.91 -3.56 -0.55
C SER A 484 24.44 -3.90 -0.79
N GLU A 485 23.60 -3.80 0.25
CA GLU A 485 22.17 -4.11 0.15
C GLU A 485 21.33 -2.92 -0.35
N PHE A 486 21.88 -1.70 -0.29
CA PHE A 486 21.23 -0.49 -0.78
C PHE A 486 21.29 -0.37 -2.31
N LYS A 487 20.19 0.13 -2.90
CA LYS A 487 20.12 0.47 -4.33
C LYS A 487 21.26 1.41 -4.78
N ASN A 488 21.68 2.31 -3.89
CA ASN A 488 22.68 3.34 -4.16
C ASN A 488 24.03 3.02 -3.48
N ALA A 489 24.40 1.75 -3.38
CA ALA A 489 25.67 1.30 -2.79
C ALA A 489 26.91 1.96 -3.44
N ALA A 490 26.82 2.36 -4.71
CA ALA A 490 27.86 3.11 -5.43
C ALA A 490 27.64 4.64 -5.46
N GLY A 491 26.55 5.12 -4.83
CA GLY A 491 26.12 6.52 -4.80
C GLY A 491 25.99 7.04 -3.36
N ALA A 492 24.79 7.48 -2.96
CA ALA A 492 24.54 8.08 -1.64
C ALA A 492 24.83 7.19 -0.41
N ALA A 493 24.99 5.87 -0.61
CA ALA A 493 25.36 4.91 0.42
C ALA A 493 26.81 4.39 0.27
N LYS A 494 27.60 4.99 -0.63
CA LYS A 494 28.98 4.56 -0.92
C LYS A 494 29.90 4.68 0.29
N ASP A 495 29.77 5.81 0.98
CA ASP A 495 30.75 6.28 1.97
C ASP A 495 30.31 5.97 3.42
N ARG A 496 29.17 5.30 3.61
CA ARG A 496 28.63 5.02 4.95
C ARG A 496 27.75 3.78 4.99
N GLU A 497 27.98 2.94 5.98
CA GLU A 497 27.03 1.90 6.36
C GLU A 497 25.79 2.55 6.99
N TYR A 498 24.64 1.86 6.90
CA TYR A 498 23.47 2.30 7.63
C TYR A 498 23.53 1.70 9.03
N ASN A 499 23.92 2.49 10.03
CA ASN A 499 23.92 2.09 11.44
C ASN A 499 23.23 3.17 12.26
N MET A 500 21.90 3.14 12.29
CA MET A 500 21.09 4.20 12.91
C MET A 500 20.35 3.66 14.14
N PRO A 501 20.31 4.43 15.24
CA PRO A 501 19.47 4.08 16.38
C PRO A 501 18.00 4.11 15.95
N VAL A 502 17.22 3.23 16.57
CA VAL A 502 15.76 3.29 16.56
C VAL A 502 15.33 4.17 17.72
N ARG A 503 14.36 5.04 17.49
CA ARG A 503 13.75 5.89 18.51
C ARG A 503 13.23 5.05 19.71
N PRO A 504 13.58 5.40 20.97
CA PRO A 504 13.19 4.64 22.17
C PRO A 504 11.70 4.37 22.28
N GLU A 505 10.87 5.28 21.77
CA GLU A 505 9.42 5.19 21.77
C GLU A 505 8.88 3.99 20.95
N VAL A 506 9.72 3.36 20.13
CA VAL A 506 9.39 2.19 19.31
C VAL A 506 9.85 0.87 19.97
N TRP A 507 10.78 0.92 20.94
CA TRP A 507 11.44 -0.26 21.48
C TRP A 507 10.48 -1.25 22.13
N ALA A 508 9.56 -0.78 22.96
CA ALA A 508 8.57 -1.64 23.63
C ALA A 508 7.67 -2.38 22.61
N ASP A 509 7.30 -1.73 21.51
CA ASP A 509 6.51 -2.37 20.46
C ASP A 509 7.34 -3.40 19.68
N ILE A 510 8.63 -3.13 19.44
CA ILE A 510 9.56 -4.09 18.81
C ILE A 510 9.69 -5.34 19.67
N GLU A 511 9.93 -5.16 20.97
CA GLU A 511 10.11 -6.25 21.92
C GLU A 511 8.83 -7.08 22.06
N GLN A 512 7.68 -6.41 22.20
CA GLN A 512 6.39 -7.08 22.25
C GLN A 512 6.10 -7.85 20.96
N TYR A 513 6.42 -7.26 19.80
CA TYR A 513 6.25 -7.93 18.52
C TYR A 513 7.12 -9.17 18.40
N ILE A 514 8.42 -9.05 18.65
CA ILE A 514 9.37 -10.15 18.56
C ILE A 514 9.00 -11.29 19.52
N ALA A 515 8.72 -10.98 20.78
CA ALA A 515 8.53 -11.99 21.80
C ALA A 515 7.16 -12.66 21.74
N ARG A 516 6.08 -11.92 21.42
CA ARG A 516 4.71 -12.41 21.58
C ARG A 516 3.93 -12.59 20.28
N HIS A 517 4.19 -11.76 19.27
CA HIS A 517 3.31 -11.67 18.10
C HIS A 517 3.93 -12.29 16.85
N ARG A 518 5.21 -12.02 16.58
CA ARG A 518 5.93 -12.56 15.44
C ARG A 518 5.93 -14.12 15.41
N PRO A 519 6.08 -14.83 16.55
CA PRO A 519 5.98 -16.29 16.57
C PRO A 519 4.61 -16.84 16.16
N LEU A 520 3.54 -16.04 16.29
CA LEU A 520 2.19 -16.41 15.84
C LEU A 520 2.00 -16.24 14.32
N LEU A 521 2.96 -15.61 13.64
CA LEU A 521 2.89 -15.30 12.21
C LEU A 521 3.94 -16.05 11.40
N ALA A 522 5.05 -16.46 12.01
CA ALA A 522 6.15 -17.12 11.33
C ALA A 522 6.98 -17.97 12.28
N SER A 523 7.63 -18.99 11.73
CA SER A 523 8.60 -19.82 12.43
C SER A 523 9.85 -19.02 12.84
N SER A 524 10.58 -19.52 13.84
CA SER A 524 11.88 -18.96 14.26
C SER A 524 12.95 -19.03 13.16
N ALA A 525 12.80 -19.95 12.20
CA ALA A 525 13.71 -20.10 11.06
C ALA A 525 13.57 -18.96 10.03
N ASN A 526 12.44 -18.26 9.98
CA ASN A 526 12.32 -17.08 9.11
C ASN A 526 13.19 -15.94 9.68
N PRO A 527 14.12 -15.35 8.91
CA PRO A 527 14.99 -14.28 9.40
C PRO A 527 14.38 -12.87 9.27
N TYR A 528 13.26 -12.68 8.56
CA TYR A 528 12.69 -11.36 8.26
C TYR A 528 11.91 -10.78 9.43
N PHE A 529 12.11 -9.50 9.73
CA PHE A 529 11.39 -8.81 10.80
C PHE A 529 9.89 -8.74 10.51
N PHE A 530 9.50 -8.18 9.35
CA PHE A 530 8.10 -8.14 8.93
C PHE A 530 7.69 -9.40 8.17
N VAL A 531 6.77 -10.15 8.74
CA VAL A 531 6.30 -11.44 8.19
C VAL A 531 4.83 -11.41 7.76
N SER A 532 4.50 -12.25 6.78
CA SER A 532 3.14 -12.47 6.28
C SER A 532 2.52 -13.67 6.98
N SER A 533 1.27 -13.58 7.44
CA SER A 533 0.57 -14.75 7.98
C SER A 533 0.25 -15.80 6.91
N GLU A 534 -0.01 -15.37 5.67
CA GLU A 534 -0.27 -16.29 4.56
C GLU A 534 0.96 -17.06 4.08
N LYS A 535 2.17 -16.50 4.30
CA LYS A 535 3.44 -17.02 3.74
C LYS A 535 4.55 -16.82 4.78
N PRO A 536 4.52 -17.62 5.86
CA PRO A 536 5.33 -17.41 7.05
C PRO A 536 6.83 -17.55 6.82
N ASP A 537 7.31 -18.19 5.74
CA ASP A 537 8.74 -18.47 5.51
C ASP A 537 9.41 -17.57 4.46
N LYS A 538 8.74 -16.51 4.00
CA LYS A 538 9.23 -15.62 2.93
C LYS A 538 9.17 -14.16 3.35
N PRO A 539 9.95 -13.26 2.70
CA PRO A 539 9.78 -11.83 2.92
C PRO A 539 8.33 -11.41 2.61
N MET A 540 7.82 -10.44 3.36
CA MET A 540 6.47 -9.90 3.14
C MET A 540 6.45 -9.01 1.88
N HIS A 541 6.39 -9.62 0.71
CA HIS A 541 6.34 -8.90 -0.58
C HIS A 541 5.06 -8.03 -0.72
N SER A 542 4.00 -8.35 0.02
CA SER A 542 2.75 -7.57 0.09
C SER A 542 2.84 -6.33 0.99
N LEU A 543 3.97 -6.09 1.66
CA LEU A 543 4.14 -5.00 2.65
C LEU A 543 3.78 -3.64 2.06
N GLY A 544 4.21 -3.33 0.84
CA GLY A 544 3.89 -2.05 0.20
C GLY A 544 2.38 -1.84 0.04
N LYS A 545 1.63 -2.88 -0.35
CA LYS A 545 0.17 -2.83 -0.48
C LYS A 545 -0.53 -2.79 0.87
N ARG A 546 0.01 -3.51 1.87
CA ARG A 546 -0.50 -3.45 3.24
C ARG A 546 -0.34 -2.04 3.79
N PHE A 547 0.83 -1.44 3.66
CA PHE A 547 1.11 -0.08 4.08
C PHE A 547 0.16 0.92 3.40
N GLU A 548 -0.07 0.82 2.08
CA GLU A 548 -1.03 1.67 1.37
C GLU A 548 -2.45 1.57 1.94
N THR A 549 -2.85 0.37 2.37
CA THR A 549 -4.14 0.13 3.01
C THR A 549 -4.21 0.79 4.39
N LEU A 550 -3.14 0.69 5.18
CA LEU A 550 -3.05 1.33 6.50
C LEU A 550 -3.04 2.86 6.37
N ALA A 551 -2.23 3.39 5.46
CA ALA A 551 -2.15 4.82 5.19
C ALA A 551 -3.52 5.39 4.78
N ARG A 552 -4.25 4.69 3.90
CA ARG A 552 -5.60 5.11 3.49
C ARG A 552 -6.60 5.11 4.64
N ARG A 553 -6.48 4.16 5.56
CA ARG A 553 -7.44 3.98 6.65
C ARG A 553 -7.18 4.91 7.82
N TYR A 554 -5.90 5.11 8.18
CA TYR A 554 -5.53 5.69 9.46
C TYR A 554 -4.87 7.07 9.34
N ILE A 555 -4.24 7.40 8.21
CA ILE A 555 -3.67 8.73 8.00
C ILE A 555 -4.77 9.63 7.44
N SER A 556 -5.19 10.62 8.22
CA SER A 556 -6.26 11.54 7.83
C SER A 556 -5.90 12.31 6.55
N GLY A 557 -6.84 12.42 5.62
CA GLY A 557 -6.63 13.14 4.36
C GLY A 557 -5.64 12.47 3.39
N CYS A 558 -5.25 11.21 3.60
CA CYS A 558 -4.37 10.46 2.71
C CYS A 558 -5.17 9.40 1.93
N PRO A 559 -5.24 9.45 0.58
CA PRO A 559 -5.98 8.47 -0.25
C PRO A 559 -5.22 7.13 -0.41
N GLY A 560 -4.24 6.88 0.45
CA GLY A 560 -3.36 5.73 0.44
C GLY A 560 -2.07 5.98 -0.33
N THR A 561 -0.95 5.64 0.30
CA THR A 561 0.41 5.79 -0.25
C THR A 561 1.33 4.70 0.28
N GLY A 562 2.45 4.42 -0.39
CA GLY A 562 3.43 3.44 0.07
C GLY A 562 4.45 4.02 1.08
N PRO A 563 5.33 3.18 1.66
CA PRO A 563 6.30 3.64 2.68
C PRO A 563 7.24 4.75 2.24
N HIS A 564 7.43 4.94 0.92
CA HIS A 564 8.24 6.04 0.39
C HIS A 564 7.70 7.42 0.80
N ALA A 565 6.39 7.57 0.99
CA ALA A 565 5.81 8.81 1.48
C ALA A 565 6.28 9.20 2.88
N ILE A 566 6.55 8.23 3.75
CA ILE A 566 7.08 8.52 5.09
C ILE A 566 8.45 9.20 5.01
N ARG A 567 9.25 8.90 3.98
CA ARG A 567 10.51 9.63 3.73
C ARG A 567 10.26 11.11 3.49
N HIS A 568 9.24 11.45 2.70
CA HIS A 568 8.87 12.86 2.48
C HIS A 568 8.35 13.51 3.76
N ILE A 569 7.52 12.81 4.53
CA ILE A 569 6.98 13.31 5.81
C ILE A 569 8.11 13.59 6.80
N VAL A 570 9.04 12.65 6.99
CA VAL A 570 10.17 12.81 7.93
C VAL A 570 11.08 13.96 7.49
N ALA A 571 11.47 14.01 6.21
CA ALA A 571 12.34 15.08 5.72
C ALA A 571 11.68 16.46 5.84
N THR A 572 10.40 16.57 5.49
CA THR A 572 9.64 17.82 5.62
C THR A 572 9.49 18.22 7.08
N SER A 573 9.26 17.28 7.99
CA SER A 573 9.17 17.57 9.44
C SER A 573 10.48 18.10 10.00
N ILE A 574 11.62 17.50 9.60
CA ILE A 574 12.94 18.00 9.99
C ILE A 574 13.15 19.43 9.48
N LEU A 575 12.85 19.68 8.20
CA LEU A 575 13.11 20.98 7.57
C LEU A 575 12.15 22.08 8.03
N LYS A 576 10.92 21.76 8.42
CA LYS A 576 10.00 22.72 9.04
C LYS A 576 10.42 23.10 10.46
N GLN A 577 10.90 22.14 11.24
CA GLN A 577 11.37 22.39 12.61
C GLN A 577 12.76 23.04 12.64
N ARG A 578 13.61 22.70 11.68
CA ARG A 578 14.99 23.19 11.56
C ARG A 578 15.24 23.61 10.10
N PRO A 579 14.81 24.83 9.72
CA PRO A 579 15.04 25.35 8.39
C PRO A 579 16.52 25.32 8.01
N ASN A 580 16.81 24.93 6.76
CA ASN A 580 18.16 24.76 6.20
C ASN A 580 19.04 23.64 6.78
N ASP A 581 18.53 22.81 7.71
CA ASP A 581 19.24 21.62 8.19
C ASP A 581 19.13 20.45 7.21
N TRP A 582 19.64 20.67 5.99
CA TRP A 582 19.65 19.70 4.90
C TRP A 582 20.48 18.46 5.28
N ALA A 583 21.56 18.67 6.04
CA ALA A 583 22.41 17.61 6.56
C ALA A 583 21.60 16.65 7.43
N ALA A 584 20.84 17.12 8.43
CA ALA A 584 20.04 16.23 9.28
C ALA A 584 18.98 15.46 8.48
N ALA A 585 18.30 16.12 7.54
CA ALA A 585 17.34 15.44 6.66
C ALA A 585 18.03 14.38 5.79
N ALA A 586 19.21 14.67 5.24
CA ALA A 586 20.01 13.74 4.44
C ALA A 586 20.52 12.55 5.25
N TRP A 587 20.94 12.77 6.50
CA TRP A 587 21.29 11.71 7.46
C TRP A 587 20.10 10.80 7.75
N ALA A 588 18.94 11.37 8.10
CA ALA A 588 17.73 10.60 8.37
C ALA A 588 17.28 9.76 7.16
N LEU A 589 17.38 10.33 5.95
CA LEU A 589 17.01 9.64 4.71
C LEU A 589 18.06 8.66 4.19
N HIS A 590 19.28 8.69 4.73
CA HIS A 590 20.45 8.04 4.16
C HIS A 590 20.60 8.40 2.68
N ASP A 591 20.64 9.69 2.40
CA ASP A 591 20.82 10.29 1.07
C ASP A 591 21.88 11.40 1.05
N LYS A 592 22.29 11.88 -0.12
CA LYS A 592 23.21 13.03 -0.21
C LYS A 592 22.46 14.33 0.09
N GLU A 593 23.12 15.27 0.74
CA GLU A 593 22.56 16.59 1.05
C GLU A 593 22.11 17.32 -0.22
N GLU A 594 22.93 17.32 -1.26
CA GLU A 594 22.60 17.88 -2.58
C GLU A 594 21.28 17.31 -3.14
N THR A 595 21.08 15.99 -3.03
CA THR A 595 19.83 15.33 -3.47
C THR A 595 18.63 15.85 -2.69
N VAL A 596 18.76 15.95 -1.37
CA VAL A 596 17.70 16.44 -0.48
C VAL A 596 17.38 17.90 -0.80
N ARG A 597 18.38 18.77 -0.89
CA ARG A 597 18.20 20.18 -1.23
C ARG A 597 17.48 20.34 -2.56
N LYS A 598 17.91 19.62 -3.61
CA LYS A 598 17.24 19.63 -4.92
C LYS A 598 15.77 19.19 -4.85
N HIS A 599 15.43 18.24 -3.97
CA HIS A 599 14.06 17.71 -3.86
C HIS A 599 13.14 18.55 -2.98
N TYR A 600 13.65 19.23 -1.94
CA TYR A 600 12.84 19.90 -0.92
C TYR A 600 13.02 21.42 -0.86
N ALA A 601 13.86 22.02 -1.72
CA ALA A 601 14.03 23.48 -1.76
C ALA A 601 12.72 24.25 -2.03
N HIS A 602 11.74 23.64 -2.69
CA HIS A 602 10.42 24.25 -2.91
C HIS A 602 9.68 24.57 -1.61
N LEU A 603 9.96 23.88 -0.50
CA LEU A 603 9.38 24.23 0.81
C LEU A 603 9.74 25.66 1.24
N ARG A 604 10.75 26.28 0.62
CA ARG A 604 11.18 27.65 0.89
C ARG A 604 10.38 28.72 0.12
N SER A 605 9.63 28.39 -0.93
CA SER A 605 8.94 29.44 -1.71
C SER A 605 7.96 30.23 -0.83
N ASP A 606 7.30 29.52 0.09
CA ASP A 606 6.33 30.11 1.01
C ASP A 606 7.06 30.84 2.16
N ASP A 607 8.19 30.31 2.62
CA ASP A 607 9.05 30.95 3.63
C ASP A 607 9.72 32.23 3.10
N ALA A 608 10.07 32.29 1.81
CA ALA A 608 10.71 33.44 1.19
C ALA A 608 9.79 34.66 1.21
N ALA A 609 8.48 34.48 1.00
CA ALA A 609 7.49 35.53 1.14
C ALA A 609 7.39 36.03 2.61
N MET A 610 7.45 35.12 3.59
CA MET A 610 7.52 35.50 5.00
C MET A 610 8.82 36.23 5.37
N TRP A 611 9.97 35.84 4.81
CA TRP A 611 11.26 36.51 5.05
C TRP A 611 11.34 37.88 4.36
N PHE A 612 10.64 38.06 3.24
CA PHE A 612 10.49 39.35 2.58
C PHE A 612 9.65 40.33 3.39
N GLY A 613 8.68 39.87 4.18
CA GLY A 613 7.80 40.71 4.98
C GLY A 613 8.56 41.72 5.88
N PRO A 614 9.46 41.28 6.77
CA PRO A 614 10.28 42.17 7.60
C PRO A 614 11.23 43.07 6.79
N ALA A 615 11.78 42.57 5.68
CA ALA A 615 12.67 43.34 4.81
C ALA A 615 11.93 44.45 4.03
N MET A 616 10.65 44.26 3.76
CA MET A 616 9.78 45.17 3.00
C MET A 616 8.91 46.07 3.89
N ALA A 617 8.79 45.77 5.19
CA ALA A 617 8.01 46.58 6.13
C ALA A 617 8.49 48.05 6.19
N GLY A 618 9.79 48.28 6.06
CA GLY A 618 10.37 49.63 6.03
C GLY A 618 10.09 50.40 4.72
N PRO A 619 10.31 49.81 3.54
CA PRO A 619 9.99 50.43 2.25
C PRO A 619 8.48 50.67 2.01
N PHE A 620 7.62 49.71 2.34
CA PHE A 620 6.17 49.82 2.12
C PHE A 620 5.44 50.74 3.10
N SER A 621 6.02 51.01 4.28
CA SER A 621 5.47 52.04 5.18
C SER A 621 5.80 53.46 4.75
N ARG A 622 6.66 53.63 3.74
CA ARG A 622 7.03 54.91 3.11
C ARG A 622 6.41 55.13 1.73
N MET A 623 5.74 54.11 1.18
CA MET A 623 4.82 54.21 0.04
C MET A 623 3.42 54.39 0.58
#